data_AF-A0A7S3U2W2-F1
#
_entry.id   AF-A0A7S3U2W2-F1
#
_cell.length_a   1.000
_cell.length_b   1.000
_cell.length_c   1.000
_cell.angle_alpha   90.00
_cell.angle_beta   90.00
_cell.angle_gamma   90.00
#
_symmetry.space_group_name_H-M   'P 1'
#
loop_
_entity.id
_entity.type
_entity.pdbx_description
1 polymer ?
#
loop_
_entity_poly.entity_id
_entity_poly.type
_entity_poly.pdbx_seq_one_letter_code
_entity_poly.pdbx_strand_id
1 'polypeptide(L)'
;PGLFRCPTVLAAGLCNANPVIHPSITLLNLGYMENQGDRMRFYADGASPMVSNMIEALDNERLAIMRALGYGEVAEPDHTNSVRQGYAESDSSYYETYGRGKGFGTFKSPSTDCDLAKHRYLQEDIGCGLVFHVSLARVLGVPVPVSEAIIRIGTVVSGDDFIAKQAKTVATLGLDGLDAAGISSFLQTGHARGAA
;
A
#
# COMPACT_ATOMS: atom_id res chain seq x y z
N PRO A 1 21.80 1.77 10.86
CA PRO A 1 20.81 2.87 10.67
C PRO A 1 19.49 2.28 10.16
N GLY A 2 18.33 2.72 10.65
CA GLY A 2 17.05 2.34 10.01
C GLY A 2 16.01 1.62 10.88
N LEU A 3 16.19 1.52 12.19
CA LEU A 3 15.11 1.12 13.11
C LEU A 3 14.72 2.33 13.95
N PHE A 4 13.46 2.72 13.87
CA PHE A 4 12.88 3.76 14.71
C PHE A 4 11.62 3.21 15.39
N ARG A 5 11.34 3.73 16.58
CA ARG A 5 10.16 3.30 17.36
C ARG A 5 8.90 3.89 16.72
N CYS A 6 7.94 3.03 16.40
CA CYS A 6 6.58 3.45 16.06
C CYS A 6 5.69 3.43 17.32
N PRO A 7 4.63 4.26 17.39
CA PRO A 7 3.72 4.31 18.54
C PRO A 7 2.94 3.00 18.78
N THR A 8 2.58 2.30 17.72
CA THR A 8 1.81 1.05 17.74
C THR A 8 2.23 0.12 16.60
N VAL A 9 1.80 -1.15 16.66
CA VAL A 9 1.96 -2.10 15.56
C VAL A 9 1.19 -1.67 14.31
N LEU A 10 0.07 -0.95 14.46
CA LEU A 10 -0.69 -0.41 13.33
C LEU A 10 0.08 0.71 12.64
N ALA A 11 0.68 1.63 13.40
CA ALA A 11 1.53 2.67 12.84
C ALA A 11 2.69 2.06 12.04
N ALA A 12 3.37 1.04 12.60
CA ALA A 12 4.43 0.32 11.90
C ALA A 12 3.92 -0.37 10.62
N GLY A 13 2.74 -1.01 10.68
CA GLY A 13 2.13 -1.66 9.52
C GLY A 13 1.74 -0.68 8.41
N LEU A 14 1.28 0.53 8.77
CA LEU A 14 0.95 1.59 7.81
C LEU A 14 2.18 2.29 7.22
N CYS A 15 3.37 2.07 7.77
CA CYS A 15 4.64 2.48 7.12
C CYS A 15 5.04 1.55 5.96
N ASN A 16 4.31 0.45 5.72
CA ASN A 16 4.53 -0.37 4.52
C ASN A 16 3.94 0.32 3.29
N ALA A 17 4.78 0.65 2.31
CA ALA A 17 4.36 1.30 1.09
C ALA A 17 4.08 0.37 -0.09
N ASN A 18 4.32 -0.95 0.04
CA ASN A 18 4.00 -1.90 -1.02
C ASN A 18 2.57 -1.75 -1.58
N PRO A 19 1.51 -1.55 -0.74
CA PRO A 19 0.14 -1.35 -1.23
C PRO A 19 -0.08 -0.11 -2.09
N VAL A 20 0.77 0.92 -2.00
CA VAL A 20 0.64 2.14 -2.82
C VAL A 20 1.56 2.10 -4.05
N ILE A 21 2.63 1.31 -4.00
CA ILE A 21 3.64 1.19 -5.05
C ILE A 21 3.27 0.08 -6.04
N HIS A 22 3.19 -1.17 -5.57
CA HIS A 22 3.11 -2.33 -6.45
C HIS A 22 1.83 -2.36 -7.28
N PRO A 23 0.63 -2.07 -6.74
CA PRO A 23 -0.60 -2.04 -7.54
C PRO A 23 -0.55 -0.98 -8.65
N SER A 24 0.01 0.20 -8.36
CA SER A 24 0.14 1.30 -9.32
C SER A 24 0.99 0.89 -10.53
N ILE A 25 2.19 0.38 -10.27
CA ILE A 25 3.12 -0.04 -11.33
C ILE A 25 2.54 -1.26 -12.07
N THR A 26 2.01 -2.24 -11.34
CA THR A 26 1.50 -3.49 -11.92
C THR A 26 0.32 -3.24 -12.84
N LEU A 27 -0.73 -2.56 -12.37
CA LEU A 27 -1.96 -2.41 -13.16
C LEU A 27 -1.77 -1.51 -14.37
N LEU A 28 -0.98 -0.44 -14.26
CA LEU A 28 -0.72 0.49 -15.36
C LEU A 28 0.24 -0.06 -16.42
N ASN A 29 0.93 -1.17 -16.14
CA ASN A 29 1.82 -1.85 -17.08
C ASN A 29 1.38 -3.31 -17.38
N LEU A 30 0.20 -3.73 -16.92
CA LEU A 30 -0.17 -5.15 -16.81
C LEU A 30 -0.05 -5.90 -18.13
N GLY A 31 -0.56 -5.33 -19.23
CA GLY A 31 -0.49 -6.00 -20.54
C GLY A 31 0.94 -6.20 -21.04
N TYR A 32 1.87 -5.27 -20.76
CA TYR A 32 3.28 -5.46 -21.11
C TYR A 32 3.92 -6.50 -20.19
N MET A 33 3.65 -6.42 -18.89
CA MET A 33 4.17 -7.34 -17.89
C MET A 33 3.72 -8.79 -18.14
N GLU A 34 2.46 -9.00 -18.50
CA GLU A 34 1.90 -10.31 -18.84
C GLU A 34 2.54 -10.92 -20.09
N ASN A 35 2.79 -10.10 -21.11
CA ASN A 35 3.34 -10.58 -22.37
C ASN A 35 4.87 -10.71 -22.39
N GLN A 36 5.58 -9.90 -21.62
CA GLN A 36 7.05 -9.79 -21.69
C GLN A 36 7.76 -10.22 -20.40
N GLY A 37 7.04 -10.34 -19.29
CA GLY A 37 7.55 -10.77 -17.99
C GLY A 37 8.81 -10.02 -17.54
N ASP A 38 9.86 -10.78 -17.26
CA ASP A 38 11.11 -10.31 -16.64
C ASP A 38 12.01 -9.49 -17.58
N ARG A 39 11.58 -9.26 -18.84
CA ARG A 39 12.19 -8.29 -19.76
C ARG A 39 11.95 -6.86 -19.33
N MET A 40 10.91 -6.61 -18.53
CA MET A 40 10.61 -5.32 -17.95
C MET A 40 11.30 -5.17 -16.59
N ARG A 41 12.08 -4.10 -16.39
CA ARG A 41 12.51 -3.69 -15.05
C ARG A 41 11.34 -3.02 -14.35
N PHE A 42 10.84 -3.64 -13.29
CA PHE A 42 9.58 -3.28 -12.65
C PHE A 42 9.51 -1.79 -12.32
N TYR A 43 10.54 -1.26 -11.65
CA TYR A 43 10.59 0.16 -11.30
C TYR A 43 11.15 1.03 -12.42
N ALA A 44 12.35 0.70 -12.93
CA ALA A 44 13.06 1.57 -13.87
C ALA A 44 12.31 1.79 -15.20
N ASP A 45 11.55 0.79 -15.65
CA ASP A 45 10.73 0.91 -16.87
C ASP A 45 9.25 1.21 -16.54
N GLY A 46 8.75 0.76 -15.38
CA GLY A 46 7.33 0.86 -15.03
C GLY A 46 6.91 2.11 -14.25
N ALA A 47 7.80 2.70 -13.45
CA ALA A 47 7.53 3.91 -12.67
C ALA A 47 7.80 5.17 -13.52
N SER A 48 7.00 5.38 -14.57
CA SER A 48 7.02 6.62 -15.36
C SER A 48 6.39 7.79 -14.60
N PRO A 49 6.59 9.07 -15.00
CA PRO A 49 6.03 10.21 -14.27
C PRO A 49 4.52 10.13 -14.03
N MET A 50 3.74 9.68 -15.03
CA MET A 50 2.28 9.53 -14.88
C MET A 50 1.90 8.35 -13.98
N VAL A 51 2.68 7.26 -13.98
CA VAL A 51 2.47 6.15 -13.04
C VAL A 51 2.82 6.59 -11.62
N SER A 52 3.86 7.40 -11.44
CA SER A 52 4.24 7.96 -10.15
C SER A 52 3.17 8.88 -9.55
N ASN A 53 2.36 9.58 -10.37
CA ASN A 53 1.20 10.33 -9.89
C ASN A 53 0.15 9.40 -9.22
N MET A 54 0.00 8.17 -9.71
CA MET A 54 -0.90 7.19 -9.07
C MET A 54 -0.35 6.72 -7.72
N ILE A 55 0.97 6.48 -7.64
CA ILE A 55 1.65 6.13 -6.38
C ILE A 55 1.43 7.25 -5.35
N GLU A 56 1.67 8.51 -5.74
CA GLU A 56 1.45 9.68 -4.90
C GLU A 56 0.00 9.79 -4.40
N ALA A 57 -0.97 9.56 -5.29
CA ALA A 57 -2.38 9.65 -4.92
C ALA A 57 -2.78 8.60 -3.88
N LEU A 58 -2.35 7.34 -4.05
CA LEU A 58 -2.56 6.28 -3.07
C LEU A 58 -1.80 6.54 -1.76
N ASP A 59 -0.58 7.07 -1.84
CA ASP A 59 0.21 7.38 -0.66
C ASP A 59 -0.43 8.51 0.16
N ASN A 60 -0.98 9.53 -0.49
CA ASN A 60 -1.73 10.60 0.16
C ASN A 60 -2.96 10.08 0.92
N GLU A 61 -3.67 9.08 0.37
CA GLU A 61 -4.77 8.40 1.08
C GLU A 61 -4.27 7.63 2.31
N ARG A 62 -3.15 6.90 2.19
CA ARG A 62 -2.48 6.23 3.32
C ARG A 62 -2.09 7.22 4.41
N LEU A 63 -1.50 8.35 4.04
CA LEU A 63 -1.12 9.42 4.97
C LEU A 63 -2.34 10.05 5.66
N ALA A 64 -3.44 10.24 4.94
CA ALA A 64 -4.69 10.74 5.52
C ALA A 64 -5.24 9.78 6.59
N ILE A 65 -5.22 8.46 6.32
CA ILE A 65 -5.58 7.42 7.29
C ILE A 65 -4.67 7.50 8.52
N MET A 66 -3.34 7.57 8.33
CA MET A 66 -2.38 7.66 9.43
C MET A 66 -2.64 8.90 10.31
N ARG A 67 -2.92 10.06 9.71
CA ARG A 67 -3.23 11.29 10.44
C ARG A 67 -4.55 11.18 11.21
N ALA A 68 -5.58 10.58 10.62
CA ALA A 68 -6.85 10.34 11.30
C ALA A 68 -6.72 9.40 12.51
N LEU A 69 -5.73 8.49 12.50
CA LEU A 69 -5.38 7.63 13.64
C LEU A 69 -4.47 8.31 14.68
N GLY A 70 -4.11 9.58 14.49
CA GLY A 70 -3.19 10.31 15.37
C GLY A 70 -1.72 9.98 15.16
N TYR A 71 -1.34 9.33 14.06
CA TYR A 71 0.05 8.97 13.73
C TYR A 71 0.78 10.02 12.90
N GLY A 72 0.38 11.29 12.99
CA GLY A 72 0.93 12.38 12.18
C GLY A 72 2.46 12.53 12.27
N GLU A 73 3.06 12.22 13.43
CA GLU A 73 4.51 12.33 13.65
C GLU A 73 5.34 11.30 12.87
N VAL A 74 4.73 10.17 12.48
CA VAL A 74 5.38 9.10 11.69
C VAL A 74 4.76 8.96 10.30
N ALA A 75 3.77 9.81 9.95
CA ALA A 75 3.11 9.83 8.66
C ALA A 75 3.97 10.59 7.64
N GLU A 76 5.00 9.90 7.16
CA GLU A 76 5.94 10.42 6.15
C GLU A 76 5.60 9.87 4.75
N PRO A 77 5.63 10.71 3.69
CA PRO A 77 5.58 10.26 2.31
C PRO A 77 6.61 9.17 2.03
N ASP A 78 6.23 8.16 1.26
CA ASP A 78 7.10 6.99 1.11
C ASP A 78 8.35 7.29 0.27
N HIS A 79 8.32 8.28 -0.62
CA HIS A 79 9.53 8.70 -1.33
C HIS A 79 10.64 9.15 -0.36
N THR A 80 10.26 9.84 0.73
CA THR A 80 11.20 10.28 1.78
C THR A 80 11.69 9.08 2.59
N ASN A 81 10.80 8.16 2.92
CA ASN A 81 11.18 6.93 3.64
C ASN A 81 12.13 6.06 2.81
N SER A 82 11.90 5.94 1.50
CA SER A 82 12.76 5.21 0.58
C SER A 82 14.18 5.77 0.53
N VAL A 83 14.35 7.10 0.59
CA VAL A 83 15.68 7.73 0.72
C VAL A 83 16.31 7.41 2.08
N ARG A 84 15.55 7.52 3.18
CA ARG A 84 16.04 7.20 4.54
C ARG A 84 16.47 5.73 4.67
N GLN A 85 15.81 4.84 3.95
CA GLN A 85 16.12 3.40 3.89
C GLN A 85 17.32 3.08 2.97
N GLY A 86 17.76 4.05 2.16
CA GLY A 86 18.89 3.90 1.24
C GLY A 86 18.52 3.28 -0.12
N TYR A 87 17.24 3.22 -0.47
CA TYR A 87 16.79 2.76 -1.80
C TYR A 87 16.92 3.82 -2.89
N ALA A 88 16.92 5.10 -2.50
CA ALA A 88 17.03 6.22 -3.44
C ALA A 88 17.88 7.36 -2.88
N GLU A 89 18.38 8.18 -3.78
CA GLU A 89 19.22 9.34 -3.45
C GLU A 89 18.46 10.67 -3.47
N SER A 90 17.26 10.69 -4.05
CA SER A 90 16.41 11.88 -4.12
C SER A 90 14.96 11.52 -3.79
N ASP A 91 14.35 12.38 -2.99
CA ASP A 91 12.94 12.41 -2.61
C ASP A 91 12.19 13.59 -3.26
N SER A 92 12.80 14.23 -4.28
CA SER A 92 12.21 15.40 -4.95
C SER A 92 10.88 15.12 -5.65
N SER A 93 10.62 13.85 -5.98
CA SER A 93 9.31 13.35 -6.42
C SER A 93 9.27 11.83 -6.31
N TYR A 94 8.05 11.25 -6.34
CA TYR A 94 7.86 9.80 -6.46
C TYR A 94 8.57 9.24 -7.71
N TYR A 95 8.64 9.98 -8.81
CA TYR A 95 9.35 9.56 -10.02
C TYR A 95 10.86 9.47 -9.81
N GLU A 96 11.47 10.51 -9.24
CA GLU A 96 12.92 10.50 -8.96
C GLU A 96 13.28 9.41 -7.95
N THR A 97 12.40 9.11 -7.00
CA THR A 97 12.63 8.02 -6.05
C THR A 97 12.50 6.64 -6.69
N TYR A 98 11.36 6.27 -7.25
CA TYR A 98 11.14 4.90 -7.73
C TYR A 98 11.70 4.67 -9.13
N GLY A 99 11.55 5.63 -10.04
CA GLY A 99 12.01 5.51 -11.42
C GLY A 99 13.52 5.70 -11.59
N ARG A 100 14.16 6.46 -10.69
CA ARG A 100 15.61 6.80 -10.78
C ARG A 100 16.46 6.33 -9.59
N GLY A 101 15.86 5.93 -8.46
CA GLY A 101 16.60 5.46 -7.30
C GLY A 101 17.41 4.19 -7.59
N LYS A 102 18.70 4.20 -7.24
CA LYS A 102 19.60 3.08 -7.56
C LYS A 102 19.18 1.76 -6.93
N GLY A 103 18.58 1.80 -5.74
CA GLY A 103 18.07 0.63 -5.05
C GLY A 103 16.97 -0.09 -5.82
N PHE A 104 16.20 0.62 -6.66
CA PHE A 104 15.09 0.04 -7.42
C PHE A 104 15.46 -0.41 -8.84
N GLY A 105 16.60 0.04 -9.37
CA GLY A 105 16.92 -0.05 -10.80
C GLY A 105 17.13 -1.45 -11.38
N THR A 106 17.36 -2.46 -10.54
CA THR A 106 17.68 -3.84 -10.97
C THR A 106 16.53 -4.83 -10.83
N PHE A 107 15.42 -4.43 -10.19
CA PHE A 107 14.27 -5.30 -10.00
C PHE A 107 13.58 -5.56 -11.33
N LYS A 108 13.43 -6.83 -11.67
CA LYS A 108 12.66 -7.29 -12.81
C LYS A 108 11.22 -7.56 -12.41
N SER A 109 10.31 -7.42 -13.37
CA SER A 109 8.92 -7.86 -13.21
C SER A 109 8.85 -9.38 -13.12
N PRO A 110 7.74 -9.96 -12.61
CA PRO A 110 7.55 -11.40 -12.61
C PRO A 110 7.67 -11.98 -14.02
N SER A 111 8.23 -13.19 -14.14
CA SER A 111 8.39 -13.89 -15.41
C SER A 111 7.05 -14.35 -16.01
N THR A 112 7.04 -14.68 -17.30
CA THR A 112 5.81 -15.05 -18.03
C THR A 112 5.20 -16.39 -17.61
N ASP A 113 5.94 -17.23 -16.89
CA ASP A 113 5.45 -18.47 -16.28
C ASP A 113 4.78 -18.23 -14.91
N CYS A 114 4.86 -17.01 -14.38
CA CYS A 114 4.15 -16.61 -13.17
C CYS A 114 2.66 -16.36 -13.48
N ASP A 115 1.77 -16.95 -12.68
CA ASP A 115 0.36 -16.58 -12.68
C ASP A 115 0.20 -15.18 -12.06
N LEU A 116 0.17 -14.16 -12.91
CA LEU A 116 0.07 -12.76 -12.47
C LEU A 116 -1.19 -12.46 -11.67
N ALA A 117 -2.31 -13.14 -11.96
CA ALA A 117 -3.55 -12.98 -11.20
C ALA A 117 -3.41 -13.44 -9.74
N LYS A 118 -2.51 -14.40 -9.49
CA LYS A 118 -2.18 -14.90 -8.14
C LYS A 118 -0.90 -14.30 -7.56
N HIS A 119 -0.22 -13.42 -8.29
CA HIS A 119 1.01 -12.80 -7.80
C HIS A 119 0.73 -11.87 -6.61
N ARG A 120 1.70 -11.77 -5.69
CA ARG A 120 1.55 -11.01 -4.44
C ARG A 120 1.25 -9.52 -4.65
N TYR A 121 1.70 -8.94 -5.77
CA TYR A 121 1.37 -7.55 -6.12
C TYR A 121 -0.13 -7.29 -6.29
N LEU A 122 -0.92 -8.33 -6.58
CA LEU A 122 -2.37 -8.26 -6.56
C LEU A 122 -2.93 -8.87 -5.27
N GLN A 123 -2.61 -10.13 -4.98
CA GLN A 123 -3.23 -10.87 -3.88
C GLN A 123 -2.92 -10.28 -2.49
N GLU A 124 -1.67 -9.86 -2.25
CA GLU A 124 -1.24 -9.30 -0.98
C GLU A 124 -1.47 -7.79 -0.95
N ASP A 125 -0.91 -7.06 -1.92
CA ASP A 125 -0.87 -5.60 -1.87
C ASP A 125 -2.24 -4.95 -2.16
N ILE A 126 -3.07 -5.54 -3.02
CA ILE A 126 -4.47 -5.13 -3.19
C ILE A 126 -5.36 -5.88 -2.20
N GLY A 127 -5.36 -7.22 -2.27
CA GLY A 127 -6.31 -8.08 -1.55
C GLY A 127 -6.21 -8.00 -0.03
N CYS A 128 -5.03 -7.74 0.52
CA CYS A 128 -4.83 -7.50 1.95
C CYS A 128 -4.51 -6.03 2.25
N GLY A 129 -3.63 -5.39 1.49
CA GLY A 129 -3.13 -4.04 1.75
C GLY A 129 -4.21 -2.97 1.54
N LEU A 130 -4.58 -2.72 0.28
CA LEU A 130 -5.58 -1.68 -0.05
C LEU A 130 -6.97 -2.00 0.51
N VAL A 131 -7.38 -3.26 0.55
CA VAL A 131 -8.63 -3.67 1.20
C VAL A 131 -8.62 -3.30 2.70
N PHE A 132 -7.50 -3.50 3.40
CA PHE A 132 -7.35 -3.07 4.78
C PHE A 132 -7.38 -1.55 4.92
N HIS A 133 -6.70 -0.81 4.02
CA HIS A 133 -6.73 0.66 4.01
C HIS A 133 -8.17 1.19 3.83
N VAL A 134 -8.92 0.66 2.86
CA VAL A 134 -10.33 1.03 2.64
C VAL A 134 -11.20 0.69 3.85
N SER A 135 -10.97 -0.47 4.48
CA SER A 135 -11.71 -0.85 5.69
C SER A 135 -11.44 0.10 6.85
N LEU A 136 -10.19 0.51 7.08
CA LEU A 136 -9.83 1.51 8.09
C LEU A 136 -10.43 2.88 7.76
N ALA A 137 -10.27 3.33 6.52
CA ALA A 137 -10.75 4.63 6.07
C ALA A 137 -12.26 4.81 6.29
N ARG A 138 -13.04 3.75 6.08
CA ARG A 138 -14.49 3.74 6.37
C ARG A 138 -14.82 3.99 7.83
N VAL A 139 -14.10 3.35 8.76
CA VAL A 139 -14.28 3.57 10.21
C VAL A 139 -13.92 5.00 10.60
N LEU A 140 -12.88 5.55 9.95
CA LEU A 140 -12.33 6.87 10.25
C LEU A 140 -13.05 8.02 9.52
N GLY A 141 -13.99 7.71 8.61
CA GLY A 141 -14.63 8.72 7.75
C GLY A 141 -13.67 9.39 6.76
N VAL A 142 -12.57 8.74 6.39
CA VAL A 142 -11.57 9.25 5.45
C VAL A 142 -11.94 8.80 4.03
N PRO A 143 -12.07 9.71 3.05
CA PRO A 143 -12.31 9.32 1.66
C PRO A 143 -11.05 8.72 1.04
N VAL A 144 -11.20 7.56 0.38
CA VAL A 144 -10.10 6.86 -0.31
C VAL A 144 -10.50 6.38 -1.72
N PRO A 145 -11.00 7.28 -2.59
CA PRO A 145 -11.55 6.90 -3.89
C PRO A 145 -10.54 6.23 -4.83
N VAL A 146 -9.25 6.55 -4.72
CA VAL A 146 -8.20 5.98 -5.57
C VAL A 146 -7.95 4.53 -5.17
N SER A 147 -7.83 4.25 -3.88
CA SER A 147 -7.74 2.87 -3.36
C SER A 147 -8.94 2.03 -3.79
N GLU A 148 -10.16 2.58 -3.67
CA GLU A 148 -11.37 1.87 -4.12
C GLU A 148 -11.36 1.59 -5.63
N ALA A 149 -10.90 2.54 -6.45
CA ALA A 149 -10.78 2.36 -7.90
C ALA A 149 -9.75 1.27 -8.27
N ILE A 150 -8.58 1.30 -7.63
CA ILE A 150 -7.50 0.32 -7.85
C ILE A 150 -7.95 -1.08 -7.45
N ILE A 151 -8.66 -1.24 -6.33
CA ILE A 151 -9.21 -2.54 -5.93
C ILE A 151 -10.19 -3.06 -6.98
N ARG A 152 -11.07 -2.20 -7.51
CA ARG A 152 -12.04 -2.59 -8.55
C ARG A 152 -11.36 -3.05 -9.83
N ILE A 153 -10.36 -2.30 -10.31
CA ILE A 153 -9.57 -2.70 -11.48
C ILE A 153 -8.86 -4.02 -11.19
N GLY A 154 -8.19 -4.13 -10.03
CA GLY A 154 -7.52 -5.33 -9.56
C GLY A 154 -8.43 -6.56 -9.59
N THR A 155 -9.65 -6.45 -9.05
CA THR A 155 -10.64 -7.52 -9.05
C THR A 155 -11.07 -7.96 -10.44
N VAL A 156 -11.25 -7.00 -11.36
CA VAL A 156 -11.62 -7.33 -12.75
C VAL A 156 -10.48 -8.08 -13.45
N VAL A 157 -9.23 -7.61 -13.32
CA VAL A 157 -8.10 -8.21 -14.05
C VAL A 157 -7.64 -9.53 -13.45
N SER A 158 -7.77 -9.73 -12.13
CA SER A 158 -7.42 -11.00 -11.48
C SER A 158 -8.55 -12.04 -11.56
N GLY A 159 -9.78 -11.62 -11.87
CA GLY A 159 -10.97 -12.46 -11.75
C GLY A 159 -11.34 -12.79 -10.31
N ASP A 160 -10.89 -11.98 -9.35
CA ASP A 160 -10.91 -12.28 -7.93
C ASP A 160 -11.48 -11.13 -7.10
N ASP A 161 -12.60 -11.37 -6.41
CA ASP A 161 -13.29 -10.34 -5.63
C ASP A 161 -12.60 -10.11 -4.28
N PHE A 162 -11.66 -9.17 -4.27
CA PHE A 162 -10.86 -8.79 -3.11
C PHE A 162 -11.71 -8.18 -1.99
N ILE A 163 -12.77 -7.47 -2.33
CA ILE A 163 -13.68 -6.90 -1.33
C ILE A 163 -14.50 -8.02 -0.70
N ALA A 164 -15.11 -8.91 -1.49
CA ALA A 164 -15.90 -10.01 -0.94
C ALA A 164 -15.07 -10.98 -0.09
N LYS A 165 -13.80 -11.20 -0.45
CA LYS A 165 -12.88 -12.07 0.28
C LYS A 165 -12.57 -11.62 1.70
N GLN A 166 -12.57 -10.31 1.96
CA GLN A 166 -12.28 -9.75 3.28
C GLN A 166 -10.98 -10.30 3.92
N ALA A 167 -9.93 -10.57 3.12
CA ALA A 167 -8.73 -11.27 3.58
C ALA A 167 -8.03 -10.58 4.77
N LYS A 168 -8.05 -9.24 4.79
CA LYS A 168 -7.63 -8.42 5.93
C LYS A 168 -8.44 -7.14 6.02
N THR A 169 -9.28 -7.02 7.04
CA THR A 169 -10.12 -5.84 7.31
C THR A 169 -10.14 -5.53 8.80
N VAL A 170 -10.67 -4.37 9.17
CA VAL A 170 -10.93 -4.02 10.58
C VAL A 170 -11.75 -5.13 11.26
N ALA A 171 -12.77 -5.64 10.57
CA ALA A 171 -13.63 -6.70 11.09
C ALA A 171 -12.88 -8.02 11.31
N THR A 172 -12.10 -8.49 10.33
CA THR A 172 -11.36 -9.76 10.48
C THR A 172 -10.22 -9.68 11.48
N LEU A 173 -9.79 -8.46 11.85
CA LEU A 173 -8.82 -8.21 12.93
C LEU A 173 -9.47 -7.99 14.31
N GLY A 174 -10.79 -8.13 14.43
CA GLY A 174 -11.50 -7.96 15.71
C GLY A 174 -11.57 -6.50 16.18
N LEU A 175 -11.44 -5.55 15.27
CA LEU A 175 -11.50 -4.11 15.55
C LEU A 175 -12.86 -3.50 15.20
N ASP A 176 -13.85 -4.32 14.82
CA ASP A 176 -15.17 -3.84 14.43
C ASP A 176 -15.89 -3.14 15.59
N GLY A 177 -16.70 -2.13 15.27
CA GLY A 177 -17.39 -1.30 16.25
C GLY A 177 -16.50 -0.36 17.08
N LEU A 178 -15.17 -0.40 16.92
CA LEU A 178 -14.25 0.55 17.56
C LEU A 178 -14.10 1.81 16.70
N ASP A 179 -14.16 2.97 17.33
CA ASP A 179 -13.72 4.22 16.72
C ASP A 179 -12.18 4.37 16.79
N ALA A 180 -11.64 5.48 16.29
CA ALA A 180 -10.20 5.73 16.31
C ALA A 180 -9.58 5.62 17.73
N ALA A 181 -10.30 6.10 18.76
CA ALA A 181 -9.85 6.04 20.14
C ALA A 181 -9.89 4.61 20.69
N GLY A 182 -10.93 3.85 20.36
CA GLY A 182 -11.09 2.44 20.68
C GLY A 182 -9.97 1.58 20.07
N ILE A 183 -9.67 1.79 18.77
CA ILE A 183 -8.56 1.12 18.08
C ILE A 183 -7.23 1.45 18.79
N SER A 184 -6.98 2.72 19.08
CA SER A 184 -5.74 3.13 19.78
C SER A 184 -5.62 2.49 21.16
N SER A 185 -6.70 2.50 21.95
CA SER A 185 -6.73 1.85 23.27
C SER A 185 -6.49 0.35 23.17
N PHE A 186 -7.12 -0.33 22.21
CA PHE A 186 -6.93 -1.76 21.99
C PHE A 186 -5.47 -2.08 21.65
N LEU A 187 -4.84 -1.31 20.76
CA LEU A 187 -3.45 -1.52 20.36
C LEU A 187 -2.44 -1.29 21.50
N GLN A 188 -2.78 -0.48 22.51
CA GLN A 188 -1.92 -0.22 23.67
C GLN A 188 -2.15 -1.21 24.82
N THR A 189 -3.39 -1.68 24.99
CA THR A 189 -3.81 -2.42 26.19
C THR A 189 -4.16 -3.88 25.94
N GLY A 190 -4.45 -4.25 24.68
CA GLY A 190 -5.00 -5.56 24.33
C GLY A 190 -6.49 -5.75 24.70
N HIS A 191 -7.15 -4.72 25.23
CA HIS A 191 -8.55 -4.81 25.68
C HIS A 191 -9.46 -3.92 24.84
N ALA A 192 -10.46 -4.52 24.18
CA ALA A 192 -11.48 -3.78 23.45
C ALA A 192 -12.52 -3.27 24.46
N ARG A 193 -12.60 -1.94 24.67
CA ARG A 193 -13.71 -1.36 25.45
C ARG A 193 -14.98 -1.47 24.60
N GLY A 194 -15.87 -2.40 24.95
CA GLY A 194 -17.11 -2.65 24.22
C GLY A 194 -17.55 -4.11 24.15
N ALA A 195 -16.71 -5.07 24.54
CA ALA A 195 -17.17 -6.43 24.80
C ALA A 195 -17.83 -6.47 26.19
N ALA A 196 -19.13 -6.18 26.23
CA ALA A 196 -20.01 -6.62 27.31
C ALA A 196 -20.36 -8.10 27.10
#